data_AF-A0ABD7PES4-F1
#
_entry.id   AF-A0ABD7PES4-F1
#
_cell.length_a   1.000
_cell.length_b   1.000
_cell.length_c   1.000
_cell.angle_alpha   90.00
_cell.angle_beta   90.00
_cell.angle_gamma   90.00
#
_symmetry.space_group_name_H-M   'P 1'
#
loop_
_entity.id
_entity.type
_entity.pdbx_description
1 polymer ?
#
loop_
_entity_poly.entity_id
_entity_poly.type
_entity_poly.pdbx_seq_one_letter_code
_entity_poly.pdbx_strand_id
1 'polypeptide(L)'
;MESSFITVQYHIDQSMVYKIDANGFRYLTPKLKLELDWYCTKQFQIVCHRFGYDPDEIIGFIKSRLLLEICSRESRQKLIKSLETDNLTFSHPIIGPIKWSDFLDDRYCETRRSLIIKWSIADRLKLFKKIFDEQMIILENISENGAWTLDLNTDSYVLKTEAVDYIEWLYSDACKVISHVYGFDYGLLFSTSKAIIKNF
;
A
#
# COMPACT_ATOMS: atom_id res chain seq x y z
N MET A 1 15.37 -15.29 -28.27
CA MET A 1 15.12 -13.90 -27.85
C MET A 1 14.11 -13.25 -28.79
N GLU A 2 14.40 -13.18 -30.10
CA GLU A 2 13.46 -12.62 -31.10
C GLU A 2 12.08 -13.29 -31.09
N SER A 3 12.00 -14.63 -31.04
CA SER A 3 10.71 -15.34 -30.99
C SER A 3 9.87 -15.04 -29.74
N SER A 4 10.51 -14.86 -28.58
CA SER A 4 9.85 -14.48 -27.33
C SER A 4 9.36 -13.03 -27.40
N PHE A 5 10.21 -12.12 -27.90
CA PHE A 5 9.86 -10.72 -28.06
C PHE A 5 8.69 -10.51 -29.04
N ILE A 6 8.71 -11.20 -30.19
CA ILE A 6 7.60 -11.23 -31.15
C ILE A 6 6.33 -11.77 -30.50
N THR A 7 6.43 -12.78 -29.65
CA THR A 7 5.28 -13.36 -28.94
C THR A 7 4.68 -12.36 -27.95
N VAL A 8 5.51 -11.68 -27.15
CA VAL A 8 5.05 -10.61 -26.23
C VAL A 8 4.41 -9.48 -27.01
N GLN A 9 5.04 -9.02 -28.09
CA GLN A 9 4.54 -7.94 -28.92
C GLN A 9 3.21 -8.29 -29.57
N TYR A 10 3.06 -9.51 -30.09
CA TYR A 10 1.79 -10.00 -30.63
C TYR A 10 0.66 -10.00 -29.58
N HIS A 11 0.92 -10.40 -28.33
CA HIS A 11 -0.11 -10.40 -27.29
C HIS A 11 -0.51 -8.97 -26.88
N ILE A 12 0.45 -8.03 -26.90
CA ILE A 12 0.19 -6.61 -26.65
C ILE A 12 -0.64 -6.02 -27.80
N ASP A 13 -0.20 -6.22 -29.05
CA ASP A 13 -0.83 -5.64 -30.24
C ASP A 13 -2.24 -6.20 -30.53
N GLN A 14 -2.57 -7.36 -29.97
CA GLN A 14 -3.90 -7.98 -30.04
C GLN A 14 -4.75 -7.74 -28.77
N SER A 15 -4.31 -6.87 -27.86
CA SER A 15 -4.98 -6.59 -26.57
C SER A 15 -5.22 -7.85 -25.71
N MET A 16 -4.43 -8.91 -25.90
CA MET A 16 -4.52 -10.18 -25.17
C MET A 16 -3.61 -10.22 -23.93
N VAL A 17 -3.48 -9.08 -23.27
CA VAL A 17 -2.53 -8.90 -22.16
C VAL A 17 -3.04 -9.54 -20.88
N TYR A 18 -4.32 -9.40 -20.58
CA TYR A 18 -4.93 -9.94 -19.37
C TYR A 18 -6.26 -10.62 -19.65
N LYS A 19 -6.65 -11.50 -18.73
CA LYS A 19 -8.01 -12.00 -18.57
C LYS A 19 -8.58 -11.45 -17.27
N ILE A 20 -9.90 -11.33 -17.21
CA ILE A 20 -10.62 -10.91 -16.00
C ILE A 20 -11.24 -12.17 -15.40
N ASP A 21 -11.07 -12.40 -14.10
CA ASP A 21 -11.70 -13.52 -13.41
C ASP A 21 -13.18 -13.21 -13.06
N ALA A 22 -13.87 -14.18 -12.46
CA ALA A 22 -15.26 -14.01 -12.05
C ALA A 22 -15.46 -12.90 -10.99
N ASN A 23 -14.39 -12.49 -10.31
CA ASN A 23 -14.40 -11.47 -9.26
C ASN A 23 -13.93 -10.09 -9.77
N GLY A 24 -13.64 -9.96 -11.08
CA GLY A 24 -13.19 -8.71 -11.68
C GLY A 24 -11.68 -8.46 -11.61
N PHE A 25 -10.87 -9.41 -11.12
CA PHE A 25 -9.42 -9.27 -11.07
C PHE A 25 -8.77 -9.59 -12.41
N ARG A 26 -7.85 -8.72 -12.83
CA ARG A 26 -7.04 -8.90 -14.03
C ARG A 26 -5.84 -9.81 -13.73
N TYR A 27 -5.63 -10.82 -14.57
CA TYR A 27 -4.43 -11.67 -14.52
C TYR A 27 -3.84 -11.81 -15.92
N LEU A 28 -2.51 -11.86 -16.02
CA LEU A 28 -1.83 -12.13 -17.29
C LEU A 28 -2.36 -13.41 -17.91
N THR A 29 -2.48 -13.40 -19.24
CA THR A 29 -2.66 -14.66 -19.94
C THR A 29 -1.49 -15.60 -19.58
N PRO A 30 -1.73 -16.90 -19.30
CA PRO A 30 -0.67 -17.80 -18.84
C PRO A 30 0.56 -17.83 -19.76
N LYS A 31 0.33 -17.69 -21.07
CA LYS A 31 1.37 -17.60 -22.09
C LYS A 31 2.20 -16.32 -21.93
N LEU A 32 1.57 -15.15 -21.76
CA LEU A 32 2.28 -13.89 -21.54
C LEU A 32 3.03 -13.89 -20.20
N LYS A 33 2.46 -14.49 -19.15
CA LYS A 33 3.14 -14.63 -17.86
C LYS A 33 4.45 -15.43 -17.98
N LEU A 34 4.42 -16.57 -18.66
CA LEU A 34 5.62 -17.39 -18.88
C LEU A 34 6.73 -16.63 -19.63
N GLU A 35 6.34 -15.86 -20.65
CA GLU A 35 7.29 -15.02 -21.39
C GLU A 35 7.84 -13.91 -20.48
N LEU A 36 7.00 -13.19 -19.74
CA LEU A 36 7.39 -12.12 -18.83
C LEU A 36 8.31 -12.60 -17.68
N ASP A 37 8.02 -13.78 -17.12
CA ASP A 37 8.84 -14.41 -16.08
C ASP A 37 10.23 -14.78 -16.62
N TRP A 38 10.35 -15.17 -17.91
CA TRP A 38 11.64 -15.45 -18.55
C TRP A 38 12.57 -14.22 -18.57
N TYR A 39 12.04 -13.02 -18.84
CA TYR A 39 12.82 -11.77 -18.80
C TYR A 39 13.36 -11.42 -17.40
N CYS A 40 12.80 -12.02 -16.34
CA CYS A 40 13.28 -11.85 -14.97
C CYS A 40 14.36 -12.87 -14.55
N THR A 41 14.77 -13.77 -15.45
CA THR A 41 15.74 -14.83 -15.13
C THR A 41 17.19 -14.37 -15.31
N LYS A 42 18.12 -15.00 -14.56
CA LYS A 42 19.57 -14.82 -14.77
C LYS A 42 20.00 -15.29 -16.17
N GLN A 43 19.32 -16.31 -16.69
CA GLN A 43 19.55 -16.85 -18.03
C GLN A 43 19.27 -15.79 -19.10
N PHE A 44 18.19 -15.01 -18.96
CA PHE A 44 17.92 -13.87 -19.85
C PHE A 44 19.07 -12.85 -19.83
N GLN A 45 19.52 -12.45 -18.64
CA GLN A 45 20.64 -11.52 -18.50
C GLN A 45 21.90 -12.04 -19.22
N ILE A 46 22.26 -13.32 -19.03
CA ILE A 46 23.41 -13.94 -19.69
C ILE A 46 23.28 -13.88 -21.22
N VAL A 47 22.08 -14.14 -21.75
CA VAL A 47 21.83 -14.07 -23.19
C VAL A 47 21.96 -12.62 -23.68
N CYS A 48 21.38 -11.62 -22.99
CA CYS A 48 21.52 -10.20 -23.36
C CYS A 48 22.98 -9.77 -23.46
N HIS A 49 23.78 -10.06 -22.42
CA HIS A 49 25.20 -9.72 -22.41
C HIS A 49 25.97 -10.38 -23.56
N ARG A 50 25.65 -11.64 -23.89
CA ARG A 50 26.29 -12.37 -25.00
C ARG A 50 26.00 -11.74 -26.36
N PHE A 51 24.84 -11.12 -26.54
CA PHE A 51 24.43 -10.49 -27.79
C PHE A 51 24.58 -8.96 -27.79
N GLY A 52 25.18 -8.38 -26.73
CA GLY A 52 25.46 -6.94 -26.65
C GLY A 52 24.23 -6.08 -26.33
N TYR A 53 23.19 -6.66 -25.74
CA TYR A 53 21.98 -5.93 -25.31
C TYR A 53 22.02 -5.60 -23.82
N ASP A 54 21.45 -4.46 -23.46
CA ASP A 54 21.13 -4.14 -22.06
C ASP A 54 19.78 -4.79 -21.67
N PRO A 55 19.77 -5.74 -20.72
CA PRO A 55 18.53 -6.37 -20.26
C PRO A 55 17.55 -5.36 -19.65
N ASP A 56 18.03 -4.29 -19.01
CA ASP A 56 17.16 -3.29 -18.38
C ASP A 56 16.45 -2.42 -19.43
N GLU A 57 17.10 -2.11 -20.56
CA GLU A 57 16.48 -1.40 -21.68
C GLU A 57 15.34 -2.23 -22.31
N ILE A 58 15.56 -3.54 -22.54
CA ILE A 58 14.54 -4.44 -23.11
C ILE A 58 13.35 -4.56 -22.15
N ILE A 59 13.62 -4.75 -20.86
CA ILE A 59 12.58 -4.82 -19.82
C ILE A 59 11.82 -3.49 -19.74
N GLY A 60 12.53 -2.36 -19.80
CA GLY A 60 11.94 -1.02 -19.83
C GLY A 60 11.00 -0.84 -21.01
N PHE A 61 11.42 -1.24 -22.21
CA PHE A 61 10.59 -1.18 -23.41
C PHE A 61 9.30 -2.00 -23.30
N ILE A 62 9.40 -3.25 -22.82
CA ILE A 62 8.24 -4.14 -22.62
C ILE A 62 7.26 -3.52 -21.60
N LYS A 63 7.78 -2.95 -20.50
CA LYS A 63 6.97 -2.27 -19.49
C LYS A 63 6.22 -1.07 -20.07
N SER A 64 6.89 -0.20 -20.82
CA SER A 64 6.26 0.97 -21.42
C SER A 64 5.14 0.58 -22.39
N ARG A 65 5.32 -0.49 -23.18
CA ARG A 65 4.29 -1.01 -24.09
C ARG A 65 3.10 -1.61 -23.35
N LEU A 66 3.32 -2.41 -22.31
CA LEU A 66 2.26 -2.96 -21.48
C LEU A 66 1.44 -1.85 -20.79
N LEU A 67 2.12 -0.83 -20.28
CA LEU A 67 1.44 0.30 -19.62
C LEU A 67 0.53 1.09 -20.56
N LEU A 68 0.91 1.25 -21.83
CA LEU A 68 0.08 1.92 -22.83
C LEU A 68 -1.19 1.13 -23.15
N GLU A 69 -1.12 -0.21 -23.09
CA GLU A 69 -2.24 -1.08 -23.40
C GLU A 69 -3.21 -1.26 -22.20
N ILE A 70 -2.67 -1.32 -20.98
CA ILE A 70 -3.45 -1.60 -19.77
C ILE A 70 -4.11 -0.34 -19.20
N CYS A 71 -3.41 0.79 -19.31
CA CYS A 71 -3.85 2.07 -18.80
C CYS A 71 -4.10 3.03 -19.96
N SER A 72 -5.36 3.37 -20.24
CA SER A 72 -5.63 4.46 -21.17
C SER A 72 -4.96 5.74 -20.65
N ARG A 73 -4.39 6.54 -21.57
CA ARG A 73 -3.73 7.81 -21.23
C ARG A 73 -4.66 8.73 -20.42
N GLU A 74 -5.94 8.68 -20.71
CA GLU A 74 -6.99 9.43 -20.03
C GLU A 74 -7.20 8.96 -18.58
N SER A 75 -7.25 7.64 -18.33
CA SER A 75 -7.38 7.08 -16.98
C SER A 75 -6.16 7.42 -16.11
N ARG A 76 -4.94 7.34 -16.64
CA ARG A 76 -3.72 7.76 -15.91
C ARG A 76 -3.74 9.24 -15.56
N GLN A 77 -4.14 10.10 -16.49
CA GLN A 77 -4.22 11.55 -16.22
C GLN A 77 -5.30 11.89 -15.20
N LYS A 78 -6.46 11.23 -15.24
CA LYS A 78 -7.51 11.39 -14.21
C LYS A 78 -7.01 10.95 -12.84
N LEU A 79 -6.32 9.81 -12.76
CA LEU A 79 -5.78 9.26 -11.51
C LEU A 79 -4.66 10.15 -10.92
N ILE A 80 -3.77 10.68 -11.77
CA ILE A 80 -2.74 11.63 -11.35
C ILE A 80 -3.36 12.95 -10.90
N LYS A 81 -4.33 13.49 -11.63
CA LYS A 81 -5.06 14.70 -11.21
C LYS A 81 -5.76 14.49 -9.86
N SER A 82 -6.33 13.31 -9.59
CA SER A 82 -6.96 13.04 -8.29
C SER A 82 -6.01 13.14 -7.09
N LEU A 83 -4.70 12.90 -7.27
CA LEU A 83 -3.70 13.13 -6.20
C LEU A 83 -3.57 14.61 -5.82
N GLU A 84 -3.85 15.53 -6.74
CA GLU A 84 -3.72 16.97 -6.54
C GLU A 84 -5.04 17.60 -6.06
N THR A 85 -6.17 16.94 -6.32
CA THR A 85 -7.51 17.51 -6.12
C THR A 85 -8.28 16.94 -4.94
N ASP A 86 -7.91 15.76 -4.42
CA ASP A 86 -8.60 15.17 -3.27
C ASP A 86 -7.64 14.58 -2.22
N ASN A 87 -8.05 14.67 -0.96
CA ASN A 87 -7.29 14.11 0.16
C ASN A 87 -7.56 12.61 0.34
N LEU A 88 -8.28 11.96 -0.58
CA LEU A 88 -8.70 10.56 -0.53
C LEU A 88 -7.74 9.64 -1.31
N THR A 89 -7.00 10.23 -2.23
CA THR A 89 -6.08 9.55 -3.13
C THR A 89 -4.64 9.78 -2.67
N PHE A 90 -3.86 8.71 -2.56
CA PHE A 90 -2.46 8.79 -2.15
C PHE A 90 -1.58 7.83 -2.96
N SER A 91 -0.28 8.10 -2.95
CA SER A 91 0.73 7.33 -3.66
C SER A 91 1.40 6.36 -2.68
N HIS A 92 1.22 5.06 -2.90
CA HIS A 92 1.87 4.01 -2.12
C HIS A 92 3.13 3.54 -2.87
N PRO A 93 4.34 3.83 -2.35
CA PRO A 93 5.58 3.51 -3.05
C PRO A 93 5.82 2.00 -3.13
N ILE A 94 6.31 1.52 -4.27
CA ILE A 94 6.71 0.13 -4.42
C ILE A 94 8.19 -0.01 -4.02
N ILE A 95 8.43 -0.65 -2.89
CA ILE A 95 9.75 -0.92 -2.34
C ILE A 95 10.26 -2.26 -2.89
N GLY A 96 11.47 -2.29 -3.46
CA GLY A 96 12.08 -3.50 -4.03
C GLY A 96 11.83 -3.66 -5.54
N PRO A 97 12.25 -4.81 -6.14
CA PRO A 97 12.10 -5.05 -7.57
C PRO A 97 10.61 -5.08 -7.95
N ILE A 98 10.25 -4.29 -8.95
CA ILE A 98 8.86 -4.16 -9.39
C ILE A 98 8.43 -5.48 -10.02
N LYS A 99 7.37 -6.09 -9.49
CA LYS A 99 6.81 -7.34 -10.02
C LYS A 99 5.91 -7.03 -11.21
N TRP A 100 5.75 -7.98 -12.11
CA TRP A 100 4.81 -7.84 -13.22
C TRP A 100 3.39 -7.56 -12.73
N SER A 101 2.95 -8.17 -11.62
CA SER A 101 1.66 -7.87 -11.00
C SER A 101 1.45 -6.39 -10.69
N ASP A 102 2.51 -5.68 -10.31
CA ASP A 102 2.44 -4.26 -9.95
C ASP A 102 2.23 -3.39 -11.20
N PHE A 103 2.75 -3.80 -12.36
CA PHE A 103 2.53 -3.10 -13.65
C PHE A 103 1.12 -3.29 -14.21
N LEU A 104 0.43 -4.37 -13.84
CA LEU A 104 -0.89 -4.70 -14.37
C LEU A 104 -2.02 -4.04 -13.58
N ASP A 105 -1.67 -3.48 -12.43
CA ASP A 105 -2.57 -2.69 -11.64
C ASP A 105 -2.82 -1.37 -12.38
N ASP A 106 -4.08 -1.09 -12.67
CA ASP A 106 -4.49 0.13 -13.37
C ASP A 106 -4.18 1.40 -12.56
N ARG A 107 -3.85 1.23 -11.28
CA ARG A 107 -3.39 2.28 -10.38
C ARG A 107 -1.89 2.54 -10.44
N TYR A 108 -1.12 1.75 -11.17
CA TYR A 108 0.32 1.92 -11.22
C TYR A 108 0.74 3.21 -11.92
N CYS A 109 1.61 3.96 -11.23
CA CYS A 109 2.20 5.20 -11.72
C CYS A 109 3.71 5.04 -11.85
N GLU A 110 4.15 4.88 -13.10
CA GLU A 110 5.56 4.71 -13.48
C GLU A 110 6.45 5.87 -13.03
N THR A 111 6.03 7.13 -13.27
CA THR A 111 6.83 8.32 -12.94
C THR A 111 7.10 8.46 -11.45
N ARG A 112 6.24 7.89 -10.60
CA ARG A 112 6.36 7.91 -9.14
C ARG A 112 6.79 6.57 -8.54
N ARG A 113 6.92 5.51 -9.35
CA ARG A 113 7.15 4.13 -8.91
C ARG A 113 6.21 3.74 -7.75
N SER A 114 4.92 3.95 -7.94
CA SER A 114 3.92 3.81 -6.86
C SER A 114 2.58 3.33 -7.38
N LEU A 115 1.78 2.69 -6.53
CA LEU A 115 0.35 2.48 -6.77
C LEU A 115 -0.44 3.70 -6.26
N ILE A 116 -1.29 4.27 -7.11
CA ILE A 116 -2.18 5.36 -6.71
C ILE A 116 -3.46 4.76 -6.13
N ILE A 117 -3.57 4.79 -4.81
CA ILE A 117 -4.69 4.21 -4.08
C ILE A 117 -5.68 5.32 -3.76
N LYS A 118 -6.93 5.14 -4.16
CA LYS A 118 -8.04 5.97 -3.72
C LYS A 118 -8.84 5.22 -2.68
N TRP A 119 -8.85 5.72 -1.45
CA TRP A 119 -9.72 5.18 -0.40
C TRP A 119 -11.09 5.83 -0.47
N SER A 120 -12.14 5.02 -0.38
CA SER A 120 -13.46 5.56 -0.06
C SER A 120 -13.47 6.05 1.39
N ILE A 121 -14.43 6.92 1.73
CA ILE A 121 -14.67 7.32 3.12
C ILE A 121 -14.94 6.06 3.97
N ALA A 122 -15.65 5.08 3.43
CA ALA A 122 -15.92 3.82 4.12
C ALA A 122 -14.65 3.03 4.44
N ASP A 123 -13.66 3.00 3.54
CA ASP A 123 -12.39 2.30 3.78
C ASP A 123 -11.57 2.96 4.89
N ARG A 124 -11.59 4.29 4.96
CA ARG A 124 -10.95 5.04 6.07
C ARG A 124 -11.62 4.75 7.40
N LEU A 125 -12.95 4.72 7.43
CA LEU A 125 -13.70 4.43 8.65
C LEU A 125 -13.41 3.02 9.15
N LYS A 126 -13.30 2.03 8.25
CA LYS A 126 -12.87 0.66 8.62
C LYS A 126 -11.47 0.67 9.25
N LEU A 127 -10.52 1.41 8.69
CA LEU A 127 -9.17 1.51 9.24
C LEU A 127 -9.18 2.19 10.62
N PHE A 128 -9.86 3.33 10.75
CA PHE A 128 -9.97 4.03 12.03
C PHE A 128 -10.65 3.17 13.08
N LYS A 129 -11.64 2.36 12.70
CA LYS A 129 -12.29 1.41 13.62
C LYS A 129 -11.31 0.34 14.09
N LYS A 130 -10.52 -0.22 13.19
CA LYS A 130 -9.47 -1.19 13.55
C LYS A 130 -8.45 -0.57 14.52
N ILE A 131 -7.96 0.64 14.22
CA ILE A 131 -7.04 1.35 15.11
C ILE A 131 -7.72 1.58 16.47
N PHE A 132 -8.97 2.04 16.49
CA PHE A 132 -9.70 2.22 17.74
C PHE A 132 -9.76 0.93 18.57
N ASP A 133 -10.08 -0.20 17.96
CA ASP A 133 -10.16 -1.49 18.65
C ASP A 133 -8.79 -1.90 19.23
N GLU A 134 -7.70 -1.70 18.48
CA GLU A 134 -6.32 -1.93 18.97
C GLU A 134 -5.97 -1.03 20.16
N GLN A 135 -6.41 0.24 20.13
CA GLN A 135 -6.16 1.20 21.21
C GLN A 135 -6.96 0.88 22.47
N MET A 136 -8.16 0.30 22.35
CA MET A 136 -8.92 -0.18 23.51
C MET A 136 -8.22 -1.34 24.21
N ILE A 137 -7.61 -2.25 23.46
CA ILE A 137 -6.80 -3.35 24.03
C ILE A 137 -5.60 -2.80 24.81
N ILE A 138 -4.94 -1.77 24.28
CA ILE A 138 -3.84 -1.09 24.99
C ILE A 138 -4.35 -0.46 26.29
N LEU A 139 -5.50 0.21 26.27
CA LEU A 139 -6.09 0.81 27.46
C LEU A 139 -6.45 -0.23 28.53
N GLU A 140 -7.03 -1.37 28.14
CA GLU A 140 -7.32 -2.49 29.04
C GLU A 140 -6.03 -3.00 29.71
N ASN A 141 -4.98 -3.24 28.91
CA ASN A 141 -3.68 -3.68 29.42
C ASN A 141 -3.05 -2.66 30.39
N ILE A 142 -3.12 -1.37 30.07
CA ILE A 142 -2.63 -0.29 30.95
C ILE A 142 -3.44 -0.25 32.26
N SER A 143 -4.75 -0.47 32.19
CA SER A 143 -5.61 -0.50 33.38
C SER A 143 -5.28 -1.66 34.33
N GLU A 144 -4.85 -2.80 33.80
CA GLU A 144 -4.50 -3.98 34.60
C GLU A 144 -3.05 -3.93 35.12
N ASN A 145 -2.12 -3.45 34.29
CA ASN A 145 -0.68 -3.59 34.52
C ASN A 145 0.04 -2.26 34.82
N GLY A 146 -0.70 -1.15 34.91
CA GLY A 146 -0.18 0.20 35.14
C GLY A 146 0.45 0.85 33.90
N ALA A 147 0.38 2.18 33.83
CA ALA A 147 0.91 2.98 32.72
C ALA A 147 2.42 3.30 32.86
N TRP A 148 2.95 3.18 34.07
CA TRP A 148 4.31 3.62 34.43
C TRP A 148 5.23 2.43 34.68
N THR A 149 6.52 2.64 34.43
CA THR A 149 7.59 1.69 34.75
C THR A 149 8.77 2.45 35.34
N LEU A 150 9.52 1.81 36.25
CA LEU A 150 10.72 2.41 36.84
C LEU A 150 11.89 2.32 35.85
N ASP A 151 12.47 3.46 35.48
CA ASP A 151 13.74 3.51 34.77
C ASP A 151 14.90 3.45 35.78
N LEU A 152 15.57 2.30 35.81
CA LEU A 152 16.68 2.02 36.72
C LEU A 152 17.92 2.88 36.46
N ASN A 153 18.05 3.50 35.28
CA ASN A 153 19.19 4.36 34.97
C ASN A 153 19.04 5.77 35.55
N THR A 154 17.80 6.25 35.64
CA THR A 154 17.47 7.60 36.09
C THR A 154 16.79 7.63 37.46
N ASP A 155 16.48 6.46 38.04
CA ASP A 155 15.73 6.27 39.28
C ASP A 155 14.39 7.04 39.27
N SER A 156 13.72 7.02 38.11
CA SER A 156 12.50 7.78 37.87
C SER A 156 11.44 6.93 37.18
N TYR A 157 10.17 7.19 37.45
CA TYR A 157 9.06 6.54 36.76
C TYR A 157 8.83 7.20 35.40
N VAL A 158 8.79 6.38 34.35
CA VAL A 158 8.53 6.78 32.97
C VAL A 158 7.30 6.05 32.43
N LEU A 159 6.59 6.69 31.50
CA LEU A 159 5.47 6.04 30.81
C LEU A 159 5.99 4.89 29.94
N LYS A 160 5.26 3.78 29.94
CA LYS A 160 5.49 2.71 28.97
C LYS A 160 5.21 3.23 27.56
N THR A 161 5.94 2.74 26.57
CA THR A 161 5.80 3.17 25.18
C THR A 161 4.35 3.02 24.68
N GLU A 162 3.67 1.92 25.02
CA GLU A 162 2.28 1.73 24.60
C GLU A 162 1.33 2.79 25.19
N ALA A 163 1.62 3.29 26.39
CA ALA A 163 0.86 4.36 27.02
C ALA A 163 1.09 5.71 26.33
N VAL A 164 2.32 5.98 25.86
CA VAL A 164 2.63 7.19 25.08
C VAL A 164 1.88 7.17 23.75
N ASP A 165 1.98 6.08 23.00
CA ASP A 165 1.32 5.92 21.70
C ASP A 165 -0.21 6.05 21.83
N TYR A 166 -0.78 5.46 22.89
CA TYR A 166 -2.20 5.57 23.20
C TYR A 166 -2.62 7.01 23.49
N ILE A 167 -1.83 7.74 24.29
CA ILE A 167 -2.09 9.15 24.58
C ILE A 167 -2.08 9.96 23.29
N GLU A 168 -1.06 9.82 22.45
CA GLU A 168 -1.01 10.55 21.17
C GLU A 168 -2.23 10.27 20.30
N TRP A 169 -2.65 9.01 20.22
CA TRP A 169 -3.88 8.63 19.52
C TRP A 169 -5.13 9.27 20.14
N LEU A 170 -5.25 9.28 21.47
CA LEU A 170 -6.41 9.84 22.18
C LEU A 170 -6.60 11.33 21.86
N TYR A 171 -5.52 12.10 21.69
CA TYR A 171 -5.59 13.52 21.31
C TYR A 171 -5.77 13.75 19.80
N SER A 172 -5.67 12.71 18.98
CA SER A 172 -5.75 12.82 17.52
C SER A 172 -7.17 13.15 17.04
N ASP A 173 -7.26 13.80 15.88
CA ASP A 173 -8.54 14.03 15.21
C ASP A 173 -9.18 12.71 14.74
N ALA A 174 -8.40 11.66 14.52
CA ALA A 174 -8.92 10.34 14.19
C ALA A 174 -9.81 9.78 15.32
N CYS A 175 -9.43 9.98 16.59
CA CYS A 175 -10.22 9.57 17.75
C CYS A 175 -11.57 10.32 17.83
N LYS A 176 -11.57 11.62 17.54
CA LYS A 176 -12.80 12.44 17.51
C LYS A 176 -13.72 12.06 16.34
N VAL A 177 -13.14 11.74 15.18
CA VAL A 177 -13.91 11.31 14.01
C VAL A 177 -14.56 9.96 14.26
N ILE A 178 -13.81 9.00 14.79
CA ILE A 178 -14.36 7.66 15.08
C ILE A 178 -15.43 7.73 16.19
N SER A 179 -15.27 8.62 17.20
CA SER A 179 -16.29 8.83 18.23
C SER A 179 -17.60 9.36 17.67
N HIS A 180 -17.53 10.36 16.79
CA HIS A 180 -18.70 10.92 16.13
C HIS A 180 -19.39 9.89 15.22
N VAL A 181 -18.62 9.14 14.44
CA VAL A 181 -19.17 8.19 13.45
C VAL A 181 -19.75 6.93 14.09
N TYR A 182 -19.10 6.40 15.12
CA TYR A 182 -19.54 5.18 15.80
C TYR A 182 -20.38 5.45 17.05
N GLY A 183 -20.62 6.72 17.39
CA GLY A 183 -21.58 7.13 18.41
C GLY A 183 -21.14 6.90 19.86
N PHE A 184 -19.83 6.87 20.15
CA PHE A 184 -19.34 6.77 21.52
C PHE A 184 -18.95 8.15 22.09
N ASP A 185 -19.05 8.30 23.41
CA ASP A 185 -18.75 9.55 24.10
C ASP A 185 -17.22 9.75 24.26
N TYR A 186 -16.66 10.64 23.44
CA TYR A 186 -15.24 11.01 23.49
C TYR A 186 -14.85 11.65 24.83
N GLY A 187 -15.71 12.47 25.44
CA GLY A 187 -15.44 13.10 26.73
C GLY A 187 -15.34 12.08 27.86
N LEU A 188 -16.23 11.07 27.83
CA LEU A 188 -16.17 9.95 28.77
C LEU A 188 -14.92 9.11 28.56
N LEU A 189 -14.57 8.75 27.32
CA LEU A 189 -13.35 8.00 27.01
C LEU A 189 -12.11 8.76 27.49
N PHE A 190 -12.04 10.06 27.21
CA PHE A 190 -10.91 10.91 27.56
C PHE A 190 -10.73 11.02 29.08
N SER A 191 -11.82 11.28 29.82
CA SER A 191 -11.77 11.37 31.28
C SER A 191 -11.43 10.04 31.95
N THR A 192 -11.99 8.92 31.45
CA THR A 192 -11.67 7.56 31.92
C THR A 192 -10.20 7.23 31.70
N SER A 193 -9.69 7.48 30.51
CA SER A 193 -8.27 7.26 30.16
C SER A 193 -7.34 8.06 31.06
N LYS A 194 -7.66 9.33 31.29
CA LYS A 194 -6.88 10.20 32.19
C LYS A 194 -6.87 9.68 33.62
N ALA A 195 -7.97 9.12 34.10
CA ALA A 195 -8.02 8.52 35.43
C ALA A 195 -7.17 7.25 35.52
N ILE A 196 -7.22 6.38 34.50
CA ILE A 196 -6.42 5.16 34.41
C ILE A 196 -4.92 5.49 34.39
N ILE A 197 -4.50 6.47 33.59
CA ILE A 197 -3.09 6.85 33.45
C ILE A 197 -2.54 7.56 34.70
N LYS A 198 -3.39 8.28 35.44
CA LYS A 198 -2.99 9.01 36.66
C LYS A 198 -2.97 8.17 37.92
N ASN A 199 -3.76 7.10 37.98
CA ASN A 199 -3.69 6.18 39.10
C ASN A 199 -2.43 5.32 38.91
N PHE A 200 -1.57 5.32 39.93
CA PHE A 200 -0.26 4.65 40.06
C PHE A 200 0.95 5.48 39.66
#